data_AF-A0A151RG34-F1
#
_entry.id   AF-A0A151RG34-F1
#
_cell.length_a   1.000
_cell.length_b   1.000
_cell.length_c   1.000
_cell.angle_alpha   90.00
_cell.angle_beta   90.00
_cell.angle_gamma   90.00
#
_symmetry.space_group_name_H-M   'P 1'
#
loop_
_entity.id
_entity.type
_entity.pdbx_description
1 polymer ?
#
loop_
_entity_poly.entity_id
_entity_poly.type
_entity_poly.pdbx_seq_one_letter_code
_entity_poly.pdbx_strand_id
1 'polypeptide(L)' 'MAFVTSLVVFQLTRNVLTNPEVRINKQRRSMAVLENKEEGERYAEHGLRKFLRTRPPEIMPTINHFFSNDDK' A
#
# COMPACT_ATOMS: atom_id res chain seq x y z
N MET A 1 -22.01 -3.82 3.49
CA MET A 1 -21.78 -2.36 3.39
C MET A 1 -20.61 -1.86 4.24
N ALA A 2 -20.55 -2.19 5.54
CA ALA A 2 -19.50 -1.69 6.46
C ALA A 2 -18.05 -1.99 6.02
N PHE A 3 -17.80 -3.14 5.39
CA PHE A 3 -16.48 -3.53 4.90
C PHE A 3 -15.97 -2.67 3.73
N VAL A 4 -16.84 -2.30 2.80
CA VAL A 4 -16.47 -1.47 1.65
C VAL A 4 -16.20 -0.05 2.12
N THR A 5 -17.03 0.47 3.02
CA THR A 5 -16.84 1.81 3.59
C THR A 5 -15.56 1.91 4.41
N SER A 6 -15.18 0.88 5.18
CA SER A 6 -13.92 0.90 5.94
C SER A 6 -12.70 0.87 5.03
N LEU A 7 -12.75 0.13 3.93
CA LEU A 7 -11.70 0.11 2.89
C LEU A 7 -11.52 1.49 2.24
N VAL A 8 -12.62 2.15 1.89
CA VAL A 8 -12.61 3.49 1.28
C VAL A 8 -12.03 4.52 2.26
N VAL A 9 -12.48 4.52 3.51
CA VAL A 9 -11.96 5.42 4.55
C VAL A 9 -10.46 5.20 4.77
N PHE A 10 -10.03 3.95 4.91
CA PHE A 10 -8.60 3.62 5.08
C PHE A 10 -7.75 4.13 3.90
N GLN A 11 -8.23 3.95 2.67
CA GLN A 11 -7.52 4.39 1.47
C GLN A 11 -7.44 5.93 1.40
N LEU A 12 -8.54 6.63 1.68
CA LEU A 12 -8.59 8.09 1.69
C LEU A 12 -7.69 8.70 2.76
N THR A 13 -7.75 8.18 4.00
CA THR A 13 -6.89 8.64 5.09
C THR A 13 -5.41 8.51 4.73
N ARG A 14 -5.03 7.41 4.07
CA ARG A 14 -3.64 7.22 3.60
C ARG A 14 -3.27 8.23 2.52
N ASN A 15 -4.12 8.45 1.52
CA ASN A 15 -3.87 9.42 0.46
C ASN A 15 -3.71 10.84 1.00
N VAL A 16 -4.46 11.20 2.04
CA VAL A 16 -4.40 12.52 2.65
C VAL A 16 -3.09 12.72 3.45
N LEU A 17 -2.66 11.71 4.20
CA LEU A 17 -1.50 11.84 5.10
C LEU A 17 -0.14 11.53 4.48
N THR A 18 -0.09 10.61 3.52
CA THR A 18 1.18 10.04 3.02
C THR A 18 1.48 10.41 1.57
N ASN A 19 0.54 11.05 0.86
CA ASN A 19 0.82 11.52 -0.49
C ASN A 19 1.76 12.74 -0.41
N PRO A 20 2.95 12.71 -1.04
CA PRO A 20 3.90 13.83 -1.02
C PRO A 20 3.33 15.12 -1.60
N GLU A 21 2.26 15.03 -2.41
CA GLU A 21 1.58 16.19 -3.01
C GLU A 21 0.55 16.83 -2.07
N VAL A 22 0.04 16.09 -1.08
CA VAL A 22 -0.99 16.57 -0.14
C VAL A 22 -0.33 17.07 1.15
N ARG A 23 -0.28 18.40 1.30
CA ARG A 23 0.41 19.06 2.43
C ARG A 23 -0.58 19.67 3.41
N ILE A 24 -0.89 18.93 4.47
CA ILE A 24 -1.84 19.36 5.51
C ILE A 24 -1.19 20.27 6.56
N ASN A 25 0.08 20.02 6.90
CA ASN A 25 0.77 20.79 7.93
C ASN A 25 1.30 22.11 7.38
N LYS A 26 1.04 23.22 8.09
CA LYS A 26 1.52 24.57 7.75
C LYS A 26 3.05 24.62 7.59
N GLN A 27 3.79 23.85 8.40
CA GLN A 27 5.26 23.73 8.34
C GLN A 27 5.76 23.12 7.03
N ARG A 28 4.99 22.19 6.44
CA ARG A 28 5.34 21.52 5.17
C ARG A 28 5.00 22.36 3.94
N ARG A 29 4.28 23.47 4.09
CA ARG A 29 3.84 24.32 2.98
C ARG A 29 4.95 25.20 2.41
N SER A 30 5.92 25.59 3.24
CA SER A 30 7.07 26.43 2.85
C SER A 30 8.23 25.65 2.24
N MET A 31 8.24 24.31 2.37
CA MET A 31 9.27 23.46 1.75
C MET A 31 8.95 23.31 0.26
N ALA A 32 9.42 24.27 -0.55
CA ALA A 32 9.46 24.13 -2.00
C ALA A 32 10.32 22.90 -2.34
N VAL A 33 9.72 21.96 -3.05
CA VAL A 33 10.21 20.60 -3.34
C VAL A 33 11.63 20.62 -3.90
N LEU A 34 12.57 19.90 -3.26
CA LEU A 34 13.78 19.41 -3.93
C LEU A 34 14.20 18.00 -3.45
N GLU A 35 13.91 17.59 -2.21
CA GLU A 35 14.35 16.29 -1.65
C GLU A 35 13.19 15.39 -1.16
N ASN A 36 12.21 15.11 -2.02
CA ASN A 36 11.06 14.26 -1.67
C ASN A 36 11.21 12.78 -2.06
N LYS A 37 12.43 12.32 -2.36
CA LYS A 37 12.69 10.94 -2.80
C LYS A 37 12.28 9.92 -1.73
N GLU A 38 12.69 10.14 -0.49
CA GLU A 38 12.41 9.22 0.62
C GLU A 38 10.91 9.16 0.95
N GLU A 39 10.21 10.29 0.88
CA GLU A 39 8.76 10.32 1.09
C GLU A 39 7.98 9.64 -0.05
N GLY A 40 8.42 9.85 -1.30
CA GLY A 40 7.87 9.16 -2.47
C GLY A 40 8.10 7.65 -2.43
N GLU A 41 9.28 7.19 -1.99
CA GLU A 41 9.59 5.77 -1.78
C GLU A 41 8.68 5.16 -0.71
N ARG A 42 8.44 5.86 0.40
CA ARG A 42 7.53 5.40 1.46
C ARG A 42 6.07 5.31 1.01
N TYR A 43 5.62 6.23 0.14
CA TYR A 43 4.29 6.17 -0.47
C TYR A 43 4.15 5.01 -1.48
N ALA A 44 5.18 4.80 -2.31
CA ALA A 44 5.19 3.75 -3.33
C ALA A 44 5.31 2.33 -2.73
N GLU A 45 6.20 2.15 -1.75
CA GLU A 45 6.48 0.87 -1.07
C GLU A 45 5.84 0.79 0.32
N HIS A 46 4.51 0.89 0.40
CA HIS A 46 3.84 0.71 1.69
C HIS A 46 4.00 -0.71 2.25
N GLY A 47 3.94 -0.87 3.58
CA GLY A 47 4.29 -2.11 4.29
C GLY A 47 3.59 -3.38 3.78
N LEU A 48 2.30 -3.30 3.45
CA LEU A 48 1.57 -4.42 2.83
C LEU A 48 2.15 -4.81 1.46
N ARG A 49 2.56 -3.85 0.62
CA ARG A 49 3.19 -4.14 -0.68
C ARG A 49 4.57 -4.78 -0.49
N LYS A 50 5.35 -4.31 0.49
CA LYS A 50 6.65 -4.90 0.83
C LYS A 50 6.50 -6.32 1.39
N PHE A 51 5.48 -6.56 2.20
CA PHE A 51 5.14 -7.87 2.75
C PHE A 51 4.69 -8.87 1.67
N LEU A 52 3.93 -8.42 0.67
CA LEU A 52 3.47 -9.27 -0.42
C LEU A 52 4.56 -9.54 -1.46
N ARG A 53 5.65 -8.76 -1.51
CA ARG A 53 6.72 -8.90 -2.50
C ARG A 53 7.51 -10.21 -2.38
N THR A 54 7.60 -10.79 -1.20
CA THR A 54 8.31 -12.06 -0.96
C THR A 54 7.44 -13.29 -1.16
N ARG A 55 6.13 -13.11 -1.37
CA ARG A 55 5.19 -14.22 -1.56
C ARG A 55 4.99 -14.48 -3.05
N PRO A 56 4.84 -15.75 -3.45
CA PRO A 56 4.46 -16.07 -4.83
C PRO A 56 3.09 -15.44 -5.13
N PRO A 57 2.87 -14.89 -6.34
CA PRO A 57 1.62 -14.25 -6.72
C PRO A 57 0.53 -15.32 -6.91
N GLU A 58 -0.01 -15.81 -5.80
CA GLU A 58 -1.08 -16.80 -5.78
C GLU A 58 -2.35 -16.15 -5.23
N ILE A 59 -3.39 -16.10 -6.07
CA ILE A 59 -4.70 -15.55 -5.71
C ILE A 59 -5.36 -16.44 -4.65
N MET A 60 -5.11 -17.75 -4.69
CA MET A 60 -5.66 -18.71 -3.73
C MET A 60 -4.71 -19.90 -3.52
N PRO A 61 -3.73 -19.78 -2.59
CA PRO A 61 -2.68 -20.78 -2.42
C PRO A 61 -3.22 -22.15 -2.02
N THR A 62 -4.27 -22.21 -1.19
CA THR A 62 -4.88 -23.47 -0.77
C THR A 62 -5.49 -24.25 -1.93
N ILE A 63 -6.15 -23.57 -2.87
CA ILE A 63 -6.72 -24.22 -4.05
C ILE A 63 -5.64 -24.57 -5.07
N ASN A 64 -4.67 -23.67 -5.27
CA ASN A 64 -3.55 -23.93 -6.18
C ASN A 64 -2.74 -25.14 -5.72
N HIS A 65 -2.38 -25.23 -4.43
CA HIS A 65 -1.67 -26.38 -3.87
C HIS A 65 -2.51 -27.65 -3.90
N PHE A 66 -3.84 -27.57 -3.74
CA PHE A 66 -4.73 -28.72 -3.85
C PHE A 66 -4.71 -29.34 -5.27
N PHE A 67 -4.66 -28.53 -6.32
CA PHE A 67 -4.63 -29.02 -7.71
C PHE A 67 -3.23 -29.26 -8.28
N SER A 68 -2.18 -28.68 -7.68
CA SER A 68 -0.80 -28.82 -8.17
C SER A 68 0.03 -29.85 -7.39
N ASN A 69 -0.30 -30.12 -6.12
CA ASN A 69 0.25 -31.25 -5.38
C ASN A 69 -0.64 -32.48 -5.61
N ASP A 70 -0.69 -32.95 -6.85
CA ASP A 70 -1.23 -34.27 -7.19
C ASP A 70 -0.10 -35.29 -6.91
N ASP A 71 0.16 -35.53 -5.62
CA ASP A 71 1.11 -36.53 -5.17
C ASP A 71 0.50 -37.93 -5.38
N LYS A 72 1.23 -38.75 -6.14
CA LYS A 72 1.00 -40.19 -6.32
C LYS A 72 0.84 -40.95 -4.99
#